data_AF-A0A3D0U2C5-F1
#
_entry.id   AF-A0A3D0U2C5-F1
#
_cell.length_a   1.000
_cell.length_b   1.000
_cell.length_c   1.000
_cell.angle_alpha   90.00
_cell.angle_beta   90.00
_cell.angle_gamma   90.00
#
_symmetry.space_group_name_H-M   'P 1'
#
loop_
_entity.id
_entity.type
_entity.pdbx_description
1 polymer ?
#
loop_
_entity_poly.entity_id
_entity_poly.type
_entity_poly.pdbx_seq_one_letter_code
_entity_poly.pdbx_strand_id
1 'polypeptide(L)'
;MAITPQISVAPVPYFWSRNDYLDYYARIAELPVDVVYVGETVCSKRKALSISDWLDIAAVLRDLGKQVVMSTLTLIESESEISYLRSLLKASDYWIEANDMAAVEIAHSLRRPFVAGTALNAYNLNTLKCLRRSGMQRWQPPVEISRDAL
;
A
#
# COMPACT_ATOMS: atom_id res chain seq x y z
N MET A 1 1.69 14.40 24.34
CA MET A 1 0.44 14.26 23.55
C MET A 1 0.16 12.77 23.46
N ALA A 2 -0.97 12.28 23.99
CA ALA A 2 -1.28 10.86 23.91
C ALA A 2 -1.50 10.48 22.45
N ILE A 3 -0.82 9.45 21.96
CA ILE A 3 -1.04 8.92 20.62
C ILE A 3 -2.30 8.05 20.71
N THR A 4 -3.39 8.51 20.10
CA THR A 4 -4.57 7.66 19.92
C THR A 4 -4.21 6.57 18.91
N PRO A 5 -4.34 5.27 19.25
CA PRO A 5 -4.06 4.20 18.31
C PRO A 5 -5.04 4.28 17.12
N GLN A 6 -4.52 4.06 15.92
CA GLN A 6 -5.32 3.98 14.69
C GLN A 6 -5.54 2.52 14.30
N ILE A 7 -6.72 2.21 13.77
CA ILE A 7 -7.06 0.91 13.22
C ILE A 7 -6.83 0.94 11.70
N SER A 8 -6.02 0.00 11.22
CA SER A 8 -5.71 -0.15 9.79
C SER A 8 -6.24 -1.47 9.25
N VAL A 9 -6.68 -1.48 7.98
CA VAL A 9 -7.09 -2.69 7.25
C VAL A 9 -6.16 -2.90 6.08
N ALA A 10 -5.60 -4.11 5.98
CA ALA A 10 -4.70 -4.55 4.91
C ALA A 10 -5.44 -4.70 3.55
N PRO A 11 -4.72 -4.70 2.41
CA PRO A 11 -5.34 -5.02 1.13
C PRO A 11 -5.74 -6.51 1.10
N VAL A 12 -6.67 -6.87 0.23
CA VAL A 12 -7.11 -8.27 0.08
C VAL A 12 -5.94 -9.13 -0.46
N PRO A 13 -5.53 -10.20 0.24
CA PRO A 13 -4.34 -10.99 -0.12
C PRO A 13 -4.63 -12.17 -1.08
N TYR A 14 -5.83 -12.21 -1.68
CA TYR A 14 -6.27 -13.30 -2.55
C TYR A 14 -7.01 -12.75 -3.78
N PHE A 15 -7.10 -13.59 -4.81
CA PHE A 15 -7.93 -13.26 -5.97
C PHE A 15 -9.40 -13.26 -5.62
N TRP A 16 -10.06 -12.11 -5.84
CA TRP A 16 -11.50 -11.93 -5.75
C TRP A 16 -12.08 -11.44 -7.07
N SER A 17 -13.39 -11.69 -7.27
CA SER A 17 -14.08 -11.09 -8.39
C SER A 17 -14.21 -9.58 -8.21
N ARG A 18 -14.47 -8.86 -9.30
CA ARG A 18 -14.74 -7.40 -9.24
C ARG A 18 -15.81 -7.06 -8.21
N ASN A 19 -16.91 -7.81 -8.17
CA ASN A 19 -18.04 -7.50 -7.28
C ASN A 19 -17.67 -7.74 -5.81
N ASP A 20 -16.95 -8.83 -5.52
CA ASP A 20 -16.49 -9.12 -4.15
C ASP A 20 -15.58 -7.99 -3.62
N TYR A 21 -14.71 -7.44 -4.47
CA TYR A 21 -13.90 -6.26 -4.11
C TYR A 21 -14.77 -5.04 -3.79
N LEU A 22 -15.72 -4.71 -4.67
CA LEU A 22 -16.58 -3.53 -4.49
C LEU A 22 -17.43 -3.65 -3.22
N ASP A 23 -18.05 -4.81 -3.01
CA ASP A 23 -18.88 -5.08 -1.84
C ASP A 23 -18.05 -5.03 -0.54
N TYR A 24 -16.82 -5.53 -0.58
CA TYR A 24 -15.92 -5.47 0.56
C TYR A 24 -15.55 -4.03 0.93
N TYR A 25 -15.07 -3.22 -0.02
CA TYR A 25 -14.68 -1.85 0.30
C TYR A 25 -15.88 -0.97 0.65
N ALA A 26 -17.07 -1.24 0.10
CA ALA A 26 -18.31 -0.61 0.55
C ALA A 26 -18.60 -0.91 2.03
N ARG A 27 -18.40 -2.15 2.49
CA ARG A 27 -18.51 -2.50 3.91
C ARG A 27 -17.41 -1.84 4.75
N ILE A 28 -16.15 -1.86 4.29
CA ILE A 28 -15.02 -1.22 5.02
C ILE A 28 -15.25 0.28 5.22
N ALA A 29 -15.86 0.95 4.24
CA ALA A 29 -16.22 2.36 4.33
C ALA A 29 -17.10 2.69 5.57
N GLU A 30 -17.97 1.77 5.98
CA GLU A 30 -18.89 1.95 7.11
C GLU A 30 -18.29 1.57 8.47
N LEU A 31 -17.17 0.84 8.48
CA LEU A 31 -16.54 0.38 9.72
C LEU A 31 -15.69 1.46 10.40
N PRO A 32 -15.48 1.38 11.73
CA PRO A 32 -14.65 2.32 12.49
C PRO A 32 -13.14 2.03 12.30
N VAL A 33 -12.69 2.10 11.04
CA VAL A 33 -11.27 1.97 10.66
C VAL A 33 -10.75 3.34 10.21
N ASP A 34 -9.47 3.62 10.45
CA ASP A 34 -8.85 4.92 10.15
C ASP A 34 -8.08 4.88 8.83
N VAL A 35 -7.36 3.78 8.58
CA VAL A 35 -6.50 3.62 7.41
C VAL A 35 -6.91 2.39 6.61
N VAL A 36 -7.05 2.53 5.31
CA VAL A 36 -7.42 1.43 4.40
C VAL A 36 -6.37 1.30 3.33
N TYR A 37 -5.80 0.10 3.23
CA TYR A 37 -4.86 -0.26 2.19
C TYR A 37 -5.63 -0.87 1.01
N VAL A 38 -5.42 -0.32 -0.18
CA VAL A 38 -6.21 -0.61 -1.38
C VAL A 38 -5.27 -0.92 -2.53
N GLY A 39 -5.46 -2.04 -3.22
CA GLY A 39 -4.66 -2.38 -4.39
C GLY A 39 -4.45 -3.87 -4.55
N GLU A 40 -3.49 -4.21 -5.42
CA GLU A 40 -3.12 -5.59 -5.77
C GLU A 40 -1.68 -5.85 -5.32
N THR A 41 -1.52 -6.83 -4.43
CA THR A 41 -0.21 -7.20 -3.84
C THR A 41 0.33 -8.54 -4.32
N VAL A 42 -0.49 -9.36 -4.98
CA VAL A 42 -0.22 -10.77 -5.25
C VAL A 42 0.22 -11.01 -6.69
N CYS A 43 -0.65 -10.80 -7.68
CA CYS A 43 -0.36 -11.20 -9.05
C CYS A 43 -1.01 -10.27 -10.08
N SER A 44 -0.16 -9.62 -10.87
CA SER A 44 -0.57 -8.74 -11.98
C SER A 44 -1.44 -9.43 -13.02
N LYS A 45 -1.27 -10.75 -13.22
CA LYS A 45 -1.98 -11.55 -14.22
C LYS A 45 -3.39 -11.95 -13.81
N ARG A 46 -3.71 -11.87 -12.51
CA ARG A 46 -5.01 -12.24 -11.95
C ARG A 46 -5.80 -11.03 -11.47
N LYS A 47 -5.40 -9.80 -11.81
CA LYS A 47 -6.12 -8.60 -11.35
C LYS A 47 -7.55 -8.55 -11.92
N ALA A 48 -8.51 -8.30 -11.04
CA ALA A 48 -9.92 -8.09 -11.41
C ALA A 48 -10.27 -6.61 -11.66
N LEU A 49 -9.41 -5.69 -11.20
CA LEU A 49 -9.64 -4.25 -11.22
C LEU A 49 -8.54 -3.50 -12.01
N SER A 50 -8.96 -2.44 -12.69
CA SER A 50 -8.07 -1.48 -13.35
C SER A 50 -7.54 -0.43 -12.36
N ILE A 51 -6.61 0.43 -12.80
CA ILE A 51 -6.17 1.58 -11.98
C ILE A 51 -7.36 2.50 -11.67
N SER A 52 -8.22 2.78 -12.65
CA SER A 52 -9.39 3.65 -12.45
C SER A 52 -10.28 3.09 -11.34
N ASP A 53 -10.57 1.79 -11.37
CA ASP A 53 -11.42 1.17 -10.36
C ASP A 53 -10.83 1.29 -8.95
N TRP A 54 -9.52 1.10 -8.82
CA TRP A 54 -8.84 1.29 -7.54
C TRP A 54 -8.89 2.73 -7.06
N LEU A 55 -8.76 3.69 -7.97
CA LEU A 55 -8.85 5.12 -7.65
C LEU A 55 -10.27 5.55 -7.27
N ASP A 56 -11.29 4.96 -7.90
CA ASP A 56 -12.70 5.21 -7.56
C ASP A 56 -13.01 4.70 -6.14
N ILE A 57 -12.56 3.47 -5.81
CA ILE A 57 -12.65 2.92 -4.44
C ILE A 57 -11.92 3.84 -3.45
N ALA A 58 -10.69 4.25 -3.77
CA ALA A 58 -9.89 5.12 -2.92
C ALA A 58 -10.56 6.50 -2.71
N ALA A 59 -11.17 7.06 -3.75
CA ALA A 59 -11.87 8.34 -3.65
C ALA A 59 -13.07 8.26 -2.70
N VAL A 60 -13.91 7.21 -2.82
CA VAL A 60 -15.04 6.99 -1.92
C VAL A 60 -14.58 6.86 -0.46
N LEU A 61 -13.55 6.05 -0.21
CA LEU A 61 -13.01 5.87 1.14
C LEU A 61 -12.46 7.19 1.72
N ARG A 62 -11.72 7.95 0.93
CA ARG A 62 -11.19 9.27 1.32
C ARG A 62 -12.31 10.25 1.64
N ASP A 63 -13.36 10.30 0.81
CA ASP A 63 -14.47 11.23 0.99
C ASP A 63 -15.29 10.91 2.26
N LEU A 64 -15.23 9.66 2.73
CA LEU A 64 -15.74 9.20 4.03
C LEU A 64 -14.74 9.37 5.19
N GLY A 65 -13.64 10.09 4.96
CA GLY A 65 -12.66 10.44 5.98
C GLY A 65 -11.61 9.37 6.28
N LYS A 66 -11.50 8.31 5.46
CA LYS A 66 -10.46 7.29 5.63
C LYS A 66 -9.14 7.75 5.02
N GLN A 67 -8.02 7.45 5.68
CA GLN A 67 -6.71 7.57 5.05
C GLN A 67 -6.51 6.38 4.10
N VAL A 68 -6.29 6.64 2.82
CA VAL A 68 -6.03 5.60 1.82
C VAL A 68 -4.53 5.43 1.56
N VAL A 69 -4.10 4.17 1.52
CA VAL A 69 -2.75 3.76 1.12
C VAL A 69 -2.85 2.79 -0.06
N MET A 70 -2.24 3.13 -1.20
CA MET A 70 -2.24 2.30 -2.40
C MET A 70 -1.18 1.20 -2.29
N SER A 71 -1.62 -0.05 -2.21
CA SER A 71 -0.73 -1.21 -2.12
C SER A 71 -0.24 -1.67 -3.48
N THR A 72 1.08 -1.86 -3.59
CA THR A 72 1.74 -2.31 -4.82
C THR A 72 2.06 -3.81 -4.76
N LEU A 73 2.37 -4.40 -5.92
CA LEU A 73 2.82 -5.79 -6.03
C LEU A 73 4.02 -6.06 -5.12
N THR A 74 4.02 -7.26 -4.53
CA THR A 74 5.12 -7.80 -3.70
C THR A 74 6.33 -8.20 -4.52
N LEU A 75 6.11 -8.56 -5.79
CA LEU A 75 7.17 -8.94 -6.72
C LEU A 75 6.87 -8.31 -8.07
N ILE A 76 7.83 -7.57 -8.62
CA ILE A 76 7.76 -7.01 -9.96
C ILE A 76 8.75 -7.78 -10.85
N GLU A 77 8.24 -8.38 -11.92
CA GLU A 77 8.99 -9.28 -12.80
C GLU A 77 9.10 -8.77 -14.23
N SER A 78 8.36 -7.71 -14.58
CA SER A 78 8.23 -7.25 -15.97
C SER A 78 8.16 -5.72 -16.12
N GLU A 79 8.53 -5.25 -17.31
CA GLU A 79 8.46 -3.82 -17.65
C GLU A 79 7.02 -3.29 -17.71
N SER A 80 6.05 -4.14 -18.07
CA SER A 80 4.64 -3.78 -18.04
C SER A 80 4.13 -3.50 -16.62
N GLU A 81 4.62 -4.23 -15.62
CA GLU A 81 4.33 -3.98 -14.20
C GLU A 81 4.99 -2.69 -13.70
N ILE A 82 6.23 -2.41 -14.12
CA ILE A 82 6.88 -1.12 -13.85
C ILE A 82 6.08 0.04 -14.45
N SER A 83 5.62 -0.09 -15.69
CA SER A 83 4.80 0.91 -16.36
C SER A 83 3.45 1.12 -15.65
N TYR A 84 2.81 0.03 -15.23
CA TYR A 84 1.60 0.06 -14.41
C TYR A 84 1.83 0.81 -13.09
N LEU A 85 2.89 0.48 -12.36
CA LEU A 85 3.26 1.12 -11.10
C LEU A 85 3.51 2.62 -11.29
N ARG A 86 4.28 3.02 -12.30
CA ARG A 86 4.49 4.45 -12.62
C ARG A 86 3.18 5.16 -12.93
N SER A 87 2.27 4.51 -13.65
CA SER A 87 0.96 5.08 -13.97
C SER A 87 0.10 5.26 -12.73
N LEU A 88 0.08 4.25 -11.84
CA LEU A 88 -0.64 4.31 -10.56
C LEU A 88 -0.15 5.48 -9.69
N LEU A 89 1.17 5.63 -9.52
CA LEU A 89 1.75 6.69 -8.68
C LEU A 89 1.54 8.09 -9.27
N LYS A 90 1.47 8.22 -10.60
CA LYS A 90 1.17 9.50 -11.27
C LYS A 90 -0.30 9.88 -11.25
N ALA A 91 -1.20 8.90 -11.16
CA ALA A 91 -2.64 9.13 -11.27
C ALA A 91 -3.29 9.66 -9.99
N SER A 92 -2.62 9.60 -8.85
CA SER A 92 -3.16 10.09 -7.57
C SER A 92 -2.05 10.43 -6.58
N ASP A 93 -2.36 11.26 -5.58
CA ASP A 93 -1.45 11.66 -4.50
C ASP A 93 -1.57 10.86 -3.20
N TYR A 94 -2.26 9.71 -3.23
CA TYR A 94 -2.38 8.82 -2.09
C TYR A 94 -1.02 8.32 -1.59
N TRP A 95 -0.94 7.96 -0.31
CA TRP A 95 0.23 7.21 0.16
C TRP A 95 0.32 5.89 -0.57
N ILE A 96 1.51 5.34 -0.63
CA ILE A 96 1.80 4.07 -1.29
C ILE A 96 2.39 3.12 -0.29
N GLU A 97 1.93 1.88 -0.27
CA GLU A 97 2.63 0.79 0.36
C GLU A 97 3.55 0.16 -0.66
N ALA A 98 4.85 0.44 -0.50
CA ALA A 98 5.90 -0.14 -1.32
C ALA A 98 6.18 -1.56 -0.80
N ASN A 99 5.89 -2.54 -1.65
CA ASN A 99 6.16 -3.96 -1.38
C ASN A 99 7.33 -4.53 -2.21
N ASP A 100 7.89 -3.73 -3.11
CA ASP A 100 9.07 -4.04 -3.94
C ASP A 100 10.02 -2.83 -4.00
N MET A 101 11.32 -3.03 -4.17
CA MET A 101 12.31 -1.93 -4.24
C MET A 101 12.11 -1.02 -5.45
N ALA A 102 11.52 -1.50 -6.55
CA ALA A 102 11.12 -0.64 -7.65
C ALA A 102 10.02 0.35 -7.24
N ALA A 103 9.10 -0.03 -6.34
CA ALA A 103 8.13 0.89 -5.76
C ALA A 103 8.80 1.94 -4.88
N VAL A 104 9.81 1.55 -4.09
CA VAL A 104 10.64 2.49 -3.31
C VAL A 104 11.34 3.49 -4.23
N GLU A 105 12.00 3.03 -5.28
CA GLU A 105 12.73 3.89 -6.22
C GLU A 105 11.80 4.84 -6.97
N ILE A 106 10.68 4.35 -7.49
CA ILE A 106 9.73 5.19 -8.21
C ILE A 106 9.11 6.22 -7.26
N ALA A 107 8.73 5.83 -6.03
CA ALA A 107 8.26 6.75 -5.00
C ALA A 107 9.30 7.84 -4.71
N HIS A 108 10.55 7.45 -4.51
CA HIS A 108 11.66 8.37 -4.25
C HIS A 108 11.84 9.38 -5.39
N SER A 109 11.87 8.90 -6.63
CA SER A 109 12.04 9.76 -7.82
C SER A 109 10.90 10.78 -7.98
N LEU A 110 9.69 10.41 -7.55
CA LEU A 110 8.51 11.27 -7.55
C LEU A 110 8.35 12.09 -6.27
N ARG A 111 9.28 11.96 -5.30
CA ARG A 111 9.22 12.58 -3.96
C ARG A 111 7.94 12.25 -3.21
N ARG A 112 7.45 11.03 -3.37
CA ARG A 112 6.21 10.55 -2.77
C ARG A 112 6.47 9.87 -1.42
N PRO A 113 5.71 10.22 -0.36
CA PRO A 113 5.77 9.49 0.88
C PRO A 113 5.27 8.05 0.67
N PHE A 114 5.94 7.10 1.31
CA PHE A 114 5.53 5.69 1.25
C PHE A 114 5.57 5.00 2.60
N VAL A 115 4.76 3.96 2.73
CA VAL A 115 4.83 2.93 3.76
C VAL A 115 5.75 1.83 3.23
N ALA A 116 6.79 1.48 3.99
CA ALA A 116 7.57 0.28 3.73
C ALA A 116 6.76 -0.94 4.19
N GLY A 117 6.22 -1.70 3.23
CA GLY A 117 5.46 -2.91 3.51
C GLY A 117 6.35 -4.05 4.02
N THR A 118 5.73 -5.06 4.62
CA THR A 118 6.44 -6.22 5.21
C THR A 118 7.25 -6.98 4.16
N ALA A 119 6.78 -7.00 2.92
CA ALA A 119 7.42 -7.59 1.75
C ALA A 119 8.84 -7.06 1.46
N LEU A 120 9.17 -5.84 1.89
CA LEU A 120 10.52 -5.28 1.73
C LEU A 120 11.56 -5.94 2.64
N ASN A 121 11.15 -6.81 3.58
CA ASN A 121 12.08 -7.61 4.37
C ASN A 121 13.12 -6.74 5.11
N ALA A 122 12.68 -5.62 5.68
CA ALA A 122 13.53 -4.67 6.39
C ALA A 122 13.73 -5.08 7.85
N TYR A 123 14.77 -5.86 8.13
CA TYR A 123 15.04 -6.44 9.47
C TYR A 123 16.03 -5.67 10.35
N ASN A 124 16.66 -4.61 9.84
CA ASN A 124 17.71 -3.92 10.58
C ASN A 124 17.66 -2.41 10.43
N LEU A 125 18.25 -1.72 11.40
CA LEU A 125 18.27 -0.27 11.49
C LEU A 125 18.93 0.41 10.28
N ASN A 126 19.96 -0.20 9.67
CA ASN A 126 20.64 0.39 8.53
C ASN A 126 19.73 0.43 7.30
N THR A 127 18.99 -0.65 7.04
CA THR A 127 17.96 -0.69 5.99
C THR A 127 16.88 0.36 6.24
N LEU A 128 16.37 0.47 7.47
CA LEU A 128 15.35 1.47 7.82
C LEU A 128 15.87 2.91 7.64
N LYS A 129 17.12 3.18 7.97
CA LYS A 129 17.76 4.48 7.70
C LYS A 129 17.84 4.77 6.21
N CYS A 130 18.14 3.78 5.37
CA CYS A 130 18.13 3.93 3.91
C CYS A 130 16.72 4.26 3.41
N LEU A 131 15.71 3.46 3.78
CA LEU A 131 14.32 3.69 3.39
C LEU A 131 13.79 5.05 3.87
N ARG A 132 14.16 5.48 5.09
CA ARG A 132 13.83 6.81 5.62
C ARG A 132 14.39 7.92 4.75
N ARG A 133 15.65 7.83 4.30
CA ARG A 133 16.25 8.83 3.38
C ARG A 133 15.57 8.84 2.02
N SER A 134 15.02 7.70 1.58
CA SER A 134 14.28 7.59 0.32
C SER A 134 12.85 8.14 0.40
N GLY A 135 12.30 8.42 1.59
CA GLY A 135 10.96 9.00 1.77
C GLY A 135 9.98 8.17 2.59
N MET A 136 10.42 7.07 3.21
CA MET A 136 9.57 6.23 4.06
C MET A 136 9.00 7.01 5.24
N GLN A 137 7.68 6.95 5.41
CA GLN A 137 6.95 7.57 6.53
C GLN A 137 6.56 6.56 7.61
N ARG A 138 6.25 5.33 7.20
CA ARG A 138 5.81 4.23 8.07
C ARG A 138 6.56 2.96 7.67
N TRP A 139 6.86 2.12 8.65
CA TRP A 139 7.43 0.80 8.45
C TRP A 139 6.46 -0.24 9.01
N GLN A 140 6.14 -1.25 8.21
CA GLN A 140 5.45 -2.45 8.68
C GLN A 140 6.51 -3.50 9.02
N PRO A 141 6.72 -3.81 10.31
CA PRO A 141 7.70 -4.81 10.70
C PRO A 141 7.30 -6.20 10.19
N PRO A 142 8.23 -6.98 9.62
CA PRO A 142 8.02 -8.41 9.36
C PRO A 142 7.55 -9.15 10.62
N VAL A 143 6.72 -10.18 10.44
CA VAL A 143 6.07 -10.90 11.56
C VAL A 143 7.07 -11.69 12.42
N GLU A 144 8.26 -11.92 11.89
CA GLU A 144 9.36 -12.64 12.53
C GLU A 144 10.16 -11.75 13.50
N ILE A 145 9.94 -10.43 13.50
CA ILE A 145 10.63 -9.49 14.40
C ILE A 145 10.05 -9.57 15.81
N SER A 146 10.92 -9.72 16.81
CA SER A 146 10.51 -9.72 18.21
C SER A 146 10.06 -8.33 18.67
N ARG A 147 9.19 -8.30 19.68
CA ARG A 147 8.75 -7.04 20.30
C ARG A 147 9.90 -6.17 20.80
N ASP A 148 10.98 -6.79 21.28
CA ASP A 148 12.16 -6.08 21.80
C ASP A 148 12.96 -5.35 20.71
N ALA A 149 12.74 -5.71 19.44
CA ALA A 149 13.40 -5.12 18.29
C ALA A 149 12.56 -4.02 17.59
N LEU A 150 11.38 -3.68 18.11
CA LEU A 150 10.47 -2.65 17.58
C LEU A 150 10.76 -1.24 18.12
#